data_AF-A0A8T4QBK4-F1
#
_entry.id   AF-A0A8T4QBK4-F1
#
_cell.length_a   1.000
_cell.length_b   1.000
_cell.length_c   1.000
_cell.angle_alpha   90.00
_cell.angle_beta   90.00
_cell.angle_gamma   90.00
#
_symmetry.space_group_name_H-M   'P 1'
#
loop_
_entity.id
_entity.type
_entity.pdbx_description
1 polymer ?
#
loop_
_entity_poly.entity_id
_entity_poly.type
_entity_poly.pdbx_seq_one_letter_code
_entity_poly.pdbx_strand_id
1 'polypeptide(L)'
;MGKKSCLVIVAHPDDETIWMGGIILKNKDWNWTIFSLCRENDKDRMPKFIKVCNYYGAKGLINDLDDEKLNDLNVEDVKEKILEVLDKLDYDHIYTHGENGEYGHIRHKEVHKAVKSLVENNELKCTKLFYFSYIPGDVKAPHDSKLRIPVPNSKADLILDLKKFHKKKINIITKIYGFKENIFETLSCNEREAFMVIKK
;
A
#
# COMPACT_ATOMS: atom_id res chain seq x y z
N MET A 1 -26.18 10.75 0.03
CA MET A 1 -24.74 10.99 -0.26
C MET A 1 -24.17 9.68 -0.78
N GLY A 2 -23.42 9.72 -1.90
CA GLY A 2 -22.82 8.52 -2.49
C GLY A 2 -21.74 7.91 -1.59
N LYS A 3 -21.40 6.65 -1.83
CA LYS A 3 -20.26 5.99 -1.18
C LYS A 3 -18.96 6.70 -1.58
N LYS A 4 -18.03 6.88 -0.62
CA LYS A 4 -16.70 7.45 -0.89
C LYS A 4 -15.94 6.59 -1.91
N SER A 5 -15.33 7.23 -2.90
CA SER A 5 -14.45 6.65 -3.90
C SER A 5 -13.00 6.74 -3.41
N CYS A 6 -12.32 5.61 -3.24
CA CYS A 6 -10.96 5.58 -2.69
C CYS A 6 -10.01 4.74 -3.54
N LEU A 7 -8.80 5.25 -3.73
CA LEU A 7 -7.71 4.56 -4.43
C LEU A 7 -6.59 4.22 -3.46
N VAL A 8 -6.03 3.03 -3.62
CA VAL A 8 -4.80 2.60 -2.96
C VAL A 8 -3.80 2.26 -4.06
N ILE A 9 -2.65 2.92 -4.10
CA ILE A 9 -1.57 2.64 -5.06
C ILE A 9 -0.33 2.18 -4.27
N VAL A 10 0.06 0.93 -4.48
CA VAL A 10 1.19 0.29 -3.81
C VAL A 10 2.15 -0.32 -4.82
N ALA A 11 3.38 -0.60 -4.38
CA ALA A 11 4.36 -1.28 -5.20
C ALA A 11 3.99 -2.77 -5.36
N HIS A 12 3.92 -3.53 -4.27
CA HIS A 12 3.83 -4.99 -4.34
C HIS A 12 2.49 -5.56 -3.83
N PRO A 13 2.16 -6.80 -4.24
CA PRO A 13 1.00 -7.52 -3.71
C PRO A 13 1.16 -7.97 -2.25
N ASP A 14 0.69 -7.18 -1.29
CA ASP A 14 0.64 -7.42 0.16
C ASP A 14 0.75 -6.10 0.90
N ASP A 15 1.43 -5.11 0.30
CA ASP A 15 1.57 -3.74 0.81
C ASP A 15 0.21 -3.11 1.15
N GLU A 16 -0.84 -3.35 0.35
CA GLU A 16 -2.18 -2.83 0.61
C GLU A 16 -2.72 -3.35 1.95
N THR A 17 -2.31 -4.57 2.31
CA THR A 17 -2.69 -5.20 3.55
C THR A 17 -1.73 -4.83 4.66
N ILE A 18 -0.40 -4.89 4.48
CA ILE A 18 0.61 -4.62 5.51
C ILE A 18 0.49 -3.19 6.04
N TRP A 19 0.34 -2.20 5.16
CA TRP A 19 0.37 -0.80 5.55
C TRP A 19 -0.99 -0.22 5.93
N MET A 20 -2.08 -0.73 5.34
CA MET A 20 -3.40 -0.10 5.50
C MET A 20 -4.63 -1.03 5.46
N GLY A 21 -4.46 -2.36 5.55
CA GLY A 21 -5.57 -3.31 5.48
C GLY A 21 -6.64 -3.07 6.56
N GLY A 22 -6.26 -2.50 7.71
CA GLY A 22 -7.16 -2.11 8.78
C GLY A 22 -8.13 -0.98 8.40
N ILE A 23 -7.66 0.08 7.74
CA ILE A 23 -8.52 1.14 7.18
C ILE A 23 -9.54 0.56 6.19
N ILE A 24 -9.11 -0.33 5.30
CA ILE A 24 -10.01 -0.96 4.31
C ILE A 24 -11.08 -1.78 5.04
N LEU A 25 -10.68 -2.62 6.00
CA LEU A 25 -11.59 -3.45 6.79
C LEU A 25 -12.57 -2.64 7.66
N LYS A 26 -12.16 -1.45 8.10
CA LYS A 26 -13.01 -0.56 8.90
C LYS A 26 -14.06 0.15 8.06
N ASN A 27 -13.79 0.42 6.78
CA ASN A 27 -14.64 1.21 5.89
C ASN A 27 -15.10 0.38 4.68
N LYS A 28 -15.72 -0.77 4.93
CA LYS A 28 -16.18 -1.71 3.89
C LYS A 28 -17.32 -1.16 3.01
N ASP A 29 -17.98 -0.11 3.46
CA ASP A 29 -19.06 0.56 2.75
C ASP A 29 -18.55 1.55 1.70
N TRP A 30 -17.23 1.81 1.63
CA TRP A 30 -16.62 2.66 0.60
C TRP A 30 -16.31 1.87 -0.67
N ASN A 31 -16.16 2.58 -1.78
CA ASN A 31 -15.79 2.02 -3.08
C ASN A 31 -14.27 2.05 -3.24
N TRP A 32 -13.63 0.91 -2.99
CA TRP A 32 -12.17 0.76 -3.05
C TRP A 32 -11.69 0.27 -4.41
N THR A 33 -10.69 0.96 -4.96
CA THR A 33 -9.78 0.44 -5.99
C THR A 33 -8.41 0.27 -5.36
N ILE A 34 -7.79 -0.89 -5.53
CA ILE A 34 -6.44 -1.20 -5.06
C ILE A 34 -5.58 -1.55 -6.26
N PHE A 35 -4.45 -0.87 -6.41
CA PHE A 35 -3.53 -1.04 -7.51
C PHE A 35 -2.13 -1.37 -7.00
N SER A 36 -1.63 -2.58 -7.30
CA SER A 36 -0.22 -2.95 -7.14
C SER A 36 0.54 -2.76 -8.47
N LEU A 37 1.66 -2.04 -8.45
CA LEU A 37 2.40 -1.71 -9.67
C LEU A 37 3.34 -2.82 -10.16
N CYS A 38 3.65 -3.80 -9.33
CA CYS A 38 4.56 -4.90 -9.65
C CYS A 38 3.83 -6.25 -9.64
N ARG A 39 4.44 -7.26 -10.29
CA ARG A 39 4.14 -8.69 -10.14
C ARG A 39 2.79 -9.14 -10.75
N GLU A 40 2.30 -8.52 -11.81
CA GLU A 40 1.14 -9.00 -12.58
C GLU A 40 1.38 -10.41 -13.15
N ASN A 41 2.55 -10.69 -13.70
CA ASN A 41 2.89 -12.00 -14.27
C ASN A 41 3.38 -13.03 -13.23
N ASP A 42 3.42 -12.68 -11.94
CA ASP A 42 3.82 -13.59 -10.88
C ASP A 42 2.74 -14.65 -10.62
N LYS A 43 3.07 -15.91 -10.94
CA LYS A 43 2.15 -17.05 -10.84
C LYS A 43 1.73 -17.41 -9.41
N ASP A 44 2.45 -16.94 -8.40
CA ASP A 44 2.11 -17.13 -6.99
C ASP A 44 1.42 -15.89 -6.41
N ARG A 45 2.02 -14.70 -6.57
CA ARG A 45 1.58 -13.46 -5.90
C ARG A 45 0.35 -12.84 -6.54
N MET A 46 0.23 -12.79 -7.87
CA MET A 46 -0.93 -12.17 -8.53
C MET A 46 -2.25 -12.86 -8.15
N PRO A 47 -2.39 -14.20 -8.20
CA PRO A 47 -3.65 -14.84 -7.81
C PRO A 47 -4.03 -14.58 -6.34
N LYS A 48 -3.04 -14.41 -5.45
CA LYS A 48 -3.26 -14.07 -4.04
C LYS A 48 -3.72 -12.63 -3.87
N PHE A 49 -3.11 -11.69 -4.59
CA PHE A 49 -3.54 -10.30 -4.65
C PHE A 49 -5.02 -10.16 -5.00
N ILE A 50 -5.43 -10.83 -6.08
CA ILE A 50 -6.82 -10.78 -6.56
C ILE A 50 -7.77 -11.38 -5.53
N LYS A 51 -7.39 -12.49 -4.87
CA LYS A 51 -8.17 -13.05 -3.75
C LYS A 51 -8.32 -12.06 -2.59
N VAL A 52 -7.27 -11.32 -2.26
CA VAL A 52 -7.30 -10.31 -1.19
C VAL A 52 -8.18 -9.12 -1.57
N CYS A 53 -8.06 -8.59 -2.79
CA CYS A 53 -8.93 -7.54 -3.29
C CYS A 53 -10.41 -7.96 -3.24
N ASN A 54 -10.72 -9.19 -3.68
CA ASN A 54 -12.06 -9.77 -3.58
C ASN A 54 -12.53 -9.91 -2.13
N TYR A 55 -11.66 -10.34 -1.22
CA TYR A 55 -11.97 -10.42 0.21
C TYR A 55 -12.31 -9.04 0.82
N TYR A 56 -11.65 -7.99 0.35
CA TYR A 56 -11.97 -6.60 0.72
C TYR A 56 -13.23 -6.06 0.05
N GLY A 57 -13.73 -6.71 -1.01
CA GLY A 57 -14.78 -6.17 -1.87
C GLY A 57 -14.29 -4.98 -2.71
N ALA A 58 -13.00 -4.95 -3.04
CA ALA A 58 -12.34 -3.89 -3.79
C ALA A 58 -12.10 -4.32 -5.25
N LYS A 59 -12.07 -3.34 -6.16
CA LYS A 59 -11.53 -3.55 -7.52
C LYS A 59 -10.01 -3.68 -7.42
N GLY A 60 -9.46 -4.84 -7.78
CA GLY A 60 -8.02 -5.06 -7.87
C GLY A 60 -7.48 -4.72 -9.26
N LEU A 61 -6.40 -3.96 -9.32
CA LEU A 61 -5.60 -3.65 -10.51
C LEU A 61 -4.15 -4.06 -10.24
N ILE A 62 -3.46 -4.58 -11.25
CA ILE A 62 -2.07 -4.99 -11.12
C ILE A 62 -1.32 -4.73 -12.43
N ASN A 63 0.00 -4.48 -12.37
CA ASN A 63 0.87 -4.29 -13.54
C ASN A 63 2.24 -4.94 -13.27
N ASP A 64 3.15 -4.93 -14.25
CA ASP A 64 4.51 -5.45 -14.14
C ASP A 64 5.56 -4.34 -14.30
N LEU A 65 5.66 -3.48 -13.29
CA LEU A 65 6.86 -2.68 -13.07
C LEU A 65 8.03 -3.60 -12.64
N ASP A 66 9.26 -3.32 -13.11
CA ASP A 66 10.44 -4.13 -12.78
C ASP A 66 10.58 -4.29 -11.27
N ASP A 67 10.62 -5.52 -10.76
CA ASP A 67 10.78 -5.80 -9.32
C ASP A 67 11.92 -6.79 -9.04
N GLU A 68 12.79 -7.01 -10.03
CA GLU A 68 13.89 -7.97 -9.92
C GLU A 68 15.24 -7.28 -9.96
N LYS A 69 15.45 -6.38 -10.92
CA LYS A 69 16.75 -5.72 -11.09
C LYS A 69 16.94 -4.59 -10.07
N LEU A 70 15.84 -4.00 -9.60
CA LEU A 70 15.83 -2.92 -8.60
C LEU A 70 16.73 -1.73 -9.00
N ASN A 71 16.87 -1.49 -10.31
CA ASN A 71 17.48 -0.26 -10.82
C ASN A 71 16.53 0.92 -10.60
N ASP A 72 17.09 2.12 -10.46
CA ASP A 72 16.31 3.35 -10.45
C ASP A 72 15.44 3.43 -11.70
N LEU A 73 14.15 3.64 -11.51
CA LEU A 73 13.18 3.87 -12.57
C LEU A 73 12.98 5.37 -12.78
N ASN A 74 12.73 5.73 -14.03
CA ASN A 74 12.27 7.07 -14.34
C ASN A 74 10.85 7.24 -13.77
N VAL A 75 10.64 8.33 -13.03
CA VAL A 75 9.35 8.64 -12.43
C VAL A 75 8.25 8.76 -13.49
N GLU A 76 8.57 9.26 -14.68
CA GLU A 76 7.60 9.38 -15.77
C GLU A 76 7.09 8.00 -16.24
N ASP A 77 7.96 6.99 -16.34
CA ASP A 77 7.55 5.63 -16.71
C ASP A 77 6.58 5.04 -15.67
N VAL A 78 6.84 5.30 -14.38
CA VAL A 78 5.94 4.87 -13.29
C VAL A 78 4.59 5.62 -13.36
N LYS A 79 4.60 6.91 -13.70
CA LYS A 79 3.37 7.70 -13.88
C LYS A 79 2.53 7.17 -15.05
N GLU A 80 3.16 6.89 -16.19
CA GLU A 80 2.49 6.32 -17.36
C GLU A 80 1.81 5.00 -16.99
N LYS A 81 2.52 4.11 -16.28
CA LYS A 81 1.95 2.84 -15.78
C LYS A 81 0.77 3.03 -14.84
N ILE A 82 0.80 4.06 -13.99
CA ILE A 82 -0.33 4.39 -13.13
C ILE A 82 -1.55 4.83 -13.97
N LEU A 83 -1.34 5.72 -14.93
CA LEU A 83 -2.43 6.29 -15.73
C LEU A 83 -3.03 5.31 -16.75
N GLU A 84 -2.24 4.36 -17.25
CA GLU A 84 -2.65 3.36 -18.24
C GLU A 84 -3.83 2.49 -17.77
N VAL A 85 -3.90 2.16 -16.48
CA VAL A 85 -4.83 1.14 -15.94
C VAL A 85 -6.02 1.76 -15.19
N LEU A 86 -5.96 3.06 -14.84
CA LEU A 86 -6.99 3.72 -14.06
C LEU A 86 -8.16 4.23 -14.93
N ASP A 87 -9.34 3.62 -14.78
CA ASP A 87 -10.57 4.08 -15.48
C ASP A 87 -11.08 5.46 -15.03
N LYS A 88 -10.59 5.96 -13.90
CA LYS A 88 -10.98 7.26 -13.33
C LYS A 88 -9.79 7.92 -12.66
N LEU A 89 -9.76 9.25 -12.72
CA LEU A 89 -8.67 10.09 -12.22
C LEU A 89 -9.10 11.06 -11.12
N ASP A 90 -10.29 10.88 -10.55
CA ASP A 90 -10.82 11.69 -9.45
C ASP A 90 -11.37 10.78 -8.33
N TYR A 91 -10.92 11.03 -7.11
CA TYR A 91 -11.19 10.21 -5.93
C TYR A 91 -11.44 11.09 -4.70
N ASP A 92 -12.25 10.64 -3.74
CA ASP A 92 -12.30 11.32 -2.45
C ASP A 92 -10.92 11.24 -1.77
N HIS A 93 -10.36 10.04 -1.70
CA HIS A 93 -9.11 9.76 -1.02
C HIS A 93 -8.17 8.89 -1.88
N ILE A 94 -6.88 9.21 -1.84
CA ILE A 94 -5.80 8.40 -2.40
C ILE A 94 -4.85 8.00 -1.28
N TYR A 95 -4.44 6.74 -1.24
CA TYR A 95 -3.44 6.20 -0.32
C TYR A 95 -2.25 5.66 -1.10
N THR A 96 -1.03 5.95 -0.64
CA THR A 96 0.19 5.45 -1.26
C THR A 96 1.35 5.42 -0.26
N HIS A 97 2.53 4.98 -0.69
CA HIS A 97 3.74 4.90 0.12
C HIS A 97 4.20 6.27 0.64
N GLY A 98 4.94 6.25 1.75
CA GLY A 98 5.66 7.39 2.31
C GLY A 98 6.94 7.70 1.56
N GLU A 99 7.45 8.92 1.73
CA GLU A 99 8.68 9.41 1.08
C GLU A 99 9.91 8.55 1.40
N ASN A 100 9.94 7.94 2.59
CA ASN A 100 11.01 7.03 3.00
C ASN A 100 10.84 5.59 2.47
N GLY A 101 9.72 5.25 1.84
CA GLY A 101 9.38 3.89 1.43
C GLY A 101 9.28 2.91 2.61
N GLU A 102 8.75 3.37 3.75
CA GLU A 102 8.54 2.66 5.02
C GLU A 102 9.81 2.07 5.67
N TYR A 103 10.41 1.07 5.03
CA TYR A 103 11.69 0.45 5.40
C TYR A 103 12.84 0.80 4.44
N GLY A 104 12.62 1.75 3.53
CA GLY A 104 13.65 2.21 2.60
C GLY A 104 13.57 1.60 1.20
N HIS A 105 12.54 0.81 0.89
CA HIS A 105 12.42 0.09 -0.38
C HIS A 105 12.38 1.05 -1.58
N ILE A 106 13.17 0.75 -2.61
CA ILE A 106 13.30 1.63 -3.78
C ILE A 106 11.97 1.78 -4.54
N ARG A 107 11.27 0.67 -4.80
CA ARG A 107 9.96 0.70 -5.48
C ARG A 107 8.92 1.53 -4.72
N HIS A 108 8.93 1.48 -3.39
CA HIS A 108 7.98 2.26 -2.59
C HIS A 108 8.24 3.77 -2.75
N LYS A 109 9.53 4.16 -2.75
CA LYS A 109 9.94 5.56 -2.96
C LYS A 109 9.59 6.08 -4.35
N GLU A 110 9.74 5.25 -5.38
CA GLU A 110 9.39 5.63 -6.75
C GLU A 110 7.88 5.76 -6.94
N VAL A 111 7.10 4.81 -6.40
CA VAL A 111 5.63 4.92 -6.38
C VAL A 111 5.20 6.18 -5.63
N HIS A 112 5.80 6.47 -4.47
CA HIS A 112 5.55 7.72 -3.75
C HIS A 112 5.80 8.96 -4.63
N LYS A 113 6.97 9.03 -5.28
CA LYS A 113 7.34 10.17 -6.14
C LYS A 113 6.36 10.34 -7.30
N ALA A 114 6.00 9.25 -7.97
CA ALA A 114 5.07 9.26 -9.10
C ALA A 114 3.67 9.73 -8.68
N VAL A 115 3.11 9.16 -7.63
CA VAL A 115 1.77 9.55 -7.13
C VAL A 115 1.77 10.99 -6.64
N LYS A 116 2.80 11.41 -5.89
CA LYS A 116 2.94 12.80 -5.45
C LYS A 116 2.95 13.76 -6.65
N SER A 117 3.76 13.47 -7.67
CA SER A 117 3.84 14.29 -8.89
C SER A 117 2.50 14.36 -9.62
N LEU A 118 1.82 13.23 -9.84
CA LEU A 118 0.51 13.19 -10.50
C LEU A 118 -0.53 14.04 -9.77
N VAL A 119 -0.54 14.00 -8.44
CA VAL A 119 -1.48 14.80 -7.63
C VAL A 119 -1.11 16.28 -7.61
N GLU A 120 0.18 16.61 -7.52
CA GLU A 120 0.65 18.01 -7.56
C GLU A 120 0.36 18.68 -8.91
N ASN A 121 0.43 17.91 -10.00
CA ASN A 121 0.14 18.38 -11.35
C ASN A 121 -1.33 18.30 -11.76
N ASN A 122 -2.23 17.87 -10.86
CA ASN A 122 -3.66 17.63 -11.13
C ASN A 122 -3.95 16.58 -12.23
N GLU A 123 -2.99 15.72 -12.55
CA GLU A 123 -3.15 14.57 -13.45
C GLU A 123 -3.94 13.44 -12.76
N LEU A 124 -3.83 13.35 -11.43
CA LEU A 124 -4.63 12.47 -10.57
C LEU A 124 -5.19 13.28 -9.39
N LYS A 125 -6.51 13.43 -9.31
CA LYS A 125 -7.17 14.32 -8.36
C LYS A 125 -7.67 13.59 -7.12
N CYS A 126 -7.58 14.25 -5.98
CA CYS A 126 -8.28 13.82 -4.79
C CYS A 126 -8.59 14.96 -3.81
N THR A 127 -9.53 14.75 -2.89
CA THR A 127 -9.77 15.69 -1.77
C THR A 127 -8.72 15.52 -0.66
N LYS A 128 -8.24 14.28 -0.45
CA LYS A 128 -7.17 13.98 0.52
C LYS A 128 -6.22 12.92 -0.02
N LEU A 129 -4.94 13.22 0.08
CA LEU A 129 -3.85 12.28 -0.18
C LEU A 129 -3.26 11.81 1.15
N PHE A 130 -3.08 10.50 1.28
CA PHE A 130 -2.56 9.84 2.46
C PHE A 130 -1.27 9.10 2.11
N TYR A 131 -0.21 9.39 2.86
CA TYR A 131 1.02 8.63 2.78
C TYR A 131 1.14 7.70 3.97
N PHE A 132 1.53 6.46 3.74
CA PHE A 132 1.92 5.56 4.83
C PHE A 132 3.04 6.22 5.66
N SER A 133 2.87 6.24 6.98
CA SER A 133 3.80 6.91 7.90
C SER A 133 4.38 5.88 8.86
N TYR A 134 5.43 5.21 8.40
CA TYR A 134 6.15 4.18 9.17
C TYR A 134 7.64 4.54 9.22
N ILE A 135 8.29 4.14 10.31
CA ILE A 135 9.73 4.33 10.52
C ILE A 135 10.39 2.99 10.86
N PRO A 136 11.70 2.82 10.62
CA PRO A 136 12.43 1.64 11.07
C PRO A 136 12.29 1.45 12.59
N GLY A 137 11.84 0.27 13.01
CA GLY A 137 11.73 -0.08 14.44
C GLY A 137 13.01 -0.66 15.02
N ASP A 138 12.93 -1.16 16.26
CA ASP A 138 14.08 -1.71 16.98
C ASP A 138 14.33 -3.20 16.69
N VAL A 139 13.33 -3.90 16.16
CA VAL A 139 13.40 -5.33 15.85
C VAL A 139 14.01 -5.54 14.47
N LYS A 140 15.04 -6.38 14.38
CA LYS A 140 15.63 -6.80 13.09
C LYS A 140 14.74 -7.84 12.41
N ALA A 141 14.69 -7.81 11.08
CA ALA A 141 13.97 -8.83 10.33
C ALA A 141 14.68 -10.21 10.48
N PRO A 142 13.93 -11.31 10.72
CA PRO A 142 14.54 -12.62 10.95
C PRO A 142 15.35 -13.18 9.78
N HIS A 143 15.05 -12.75 8.55
CA HIS A 143 15.72 -13.23 7.32
C HIS A 143 16.78 -12.26 6.79
N ASP A 144 16.80 -11.02 7.26
CA ASP A 144 17.82 -10.03 6.89
C ASP A 144 18.09 -9.09 8.06
N SER A 145 19.26 -9.27 8.68
CA SER A 145 19.68 -8.46 9.83
C SER A 145 19.93 -6.98 9.53
N LYS A 146 20.01 -6.60 8.25
CA LYS A 146 20.10 -5.21 7.79
C LYS A 146 18.73 -4.53 7.75
N LEU A 147 17.66 -5.30 7.58
CA LEU A 147 16.30 -4.80 7.62
C LEU A 147 15.78 -4.73 9.07
N ARG A 148 14.99 -3.71 9.33
CA ARG A 148 14.28 -3.51 10.59
C ARG A 148 12.78 -3.57 10.33
N ILE A 149 12.03 -4.19 11.22
CA ILE A 149 10.57 -4.24 11.14
C ILE A 149 10.04 -2.83 11.32
N PRO A 150 9.30 -2.27 10.34
CA PRO A 150 8.76 -0.93 10.44
C PRO A 150 7.65 -0.85 11.48
N VAL A 151 7.58 0.30 12.15
CA VAL A 151 6.54 0.60 13.13
C VAL A 151 5.83 1.91 12.76
N PRO A 152 4.52 2.05 13.09
CA PRO A 152 3.77 3.27 12.85
C PRO A 152 4.47 4.48 13.49
N ASN A 153 4.65 5.54 12.71
CA ASN A 153 5.26 6.76 13.18
C ASN A 153 4.32 7.48 14.17
N SER A 154 4.78 7.71 15.40
CA SER A 154 4.02 8.41 16.44
C SER A 154 3.74 9.88 16.11
N LYS A 155 4.46 10.46 15.15
CA LYS A 155 4.27 11.82 14.65
C LYS A 155 3.31 11.92 13.45
N ALA A 156 2.66 10.83 13.07
CA ALA A 156 1.70 10.84 11.97
C ALA A 156 0.44 11.66 12.29
N ASP A 157 -0.13 12.31 11.27
CA ASP A 157 -1.36 13.13 11.42
C ASP A 157 -2.58 12.27 11.79
N LEU A 158 -2.61 11.02 11.32
CA LEU A 158 -3.64 10.05 11.61
C LEU A 158 -3.02 8.74 12.08
N ILE A 159 -3.39 8.30 13.28
CA ILE A 159 -3.06 6.96 13.81
C ILE A 159 -4.37 6.22 14.09
N LEU A 160 -4.53 5.05 13.47
CA LEU A 160 -5.68 4.18 13.67
C LEU A 160 -5.26 2.97 14.52
N ASP A 161 -5.87 2.82 15.68
CA ASP A 161 -5.87 1.57 16.44
C ASP A 161 -6.82 0.56 15.78
N LEU A 162 -6.27 -0.59 15.40
CA LEU A 162 -7.00 -1.60 14.66
C LEU A 162 -7.93 -2.44 15.55
N LYS A 163 -7.72 -2.52 16.86
CA LYS A 163 -8.51 -3.36 17.78
C LYS A 163 -8.82 -4.74 17.15
N LYS A 164 -10.10 -5.00 16.85
CA LYS A 164 -10.62 -6.23 16.24
C LYS A 164 -10.16 -6.51 14.79
N PHE A 165 -9.58 -5.53 14.10
CA PHE A 165 -9.14 -5.64 12.71
C PHE A 165 -7.72 -6.18 12.57
N HIS A 166 -6.86 -6.04 13.59
CA HIS A 166 -5.48 -6.51 13.52
C HIS A 166 -5.39 -8.02 13.26
N LYS A 167 -6.14 -8.83 14.02
CA LYS A 167 -6.23 -10.28 13.79
C LYS A 167 -6.71 -10.63 12.38
N LYS A 168 -7.60 -9.83 11.80
CA LYS A 168 -8.06 -10.05 10.41
C LYS A 168 -6.95 -9.74 9.41
N LYS A 169 -6.21 -8.65 9.60
CA LYS A 169 -5.03 -8.29 8.81
C LYS A 169 -3.98 -9.40 8.81
N ILE A 170 -3.64 -9.92 9.99
CA ILE A 170 -2.73 -11.06 10.16
C ILE A 170 -3.26 -12.31 9.45
N ASN A 171 -4.56 -12.62 9.56
CA ASN A 171 -5.15 -13.76 8.84
C ASN A 171 -5.07 -13.62 7.32
N ILE A 172 -5.18 -12.41 6.76
CA ILE A 172 -5.07 -12.20 5.31
C ILE A 172 -3.65 -12.51 4.85
N ILE A 173 -2.65 -11.95 5.54
CA ILE A 173 -1.23 -12.17 5.23
C ILE A 173 -0.84 -13.64 5.39
N THR A 174 -1.29 -14.29 6.46
CA THR A 174 -0.90 -15.69 6.73
C THR A 174 -1.72 -16.71 5.94
N LYS A 175 -3.03 -16.52 5.79
CA LYS A 175 -3.92 -17.54 5.19
C LYS A 175 -4.25 -17.32 3.73
N ILE A 176 -4.25 -16.07 3.24
CA ILE A 176 -4.52 -15.78 1.83
C ILE A 176 -3.21 -15.61 1.08
N TYR A 177 -2.31 -14.75 1.55
CA TYR A 177 -0.98 -14.63 0.95
C TYR A 177 -0.07 -15.83 1.26
N GLY A 178 -0.33 -16.55 2.35
CA GLY A 178 0.41 -17.78 2.69
C GLY A 178 1.75 -17.52 3.38
N PHE A 179 1.98 -16.30 3.88
CA PHE A 179 3.20 -15.98 4.61
C PHE A 179 3.28 -16.72 5.94
N LYS A 180 4.48 -17.17 6.29
CA LYS A 180 4.75 -17.84 7.58
C LYS A 180 4.68 -16.84 8.72
N GLU A 181 4.48 -17.34 9.93
CA GLU A 181 4.62 -16.52 11.13
C GLU A 181 6.08 -16.11 11.37
N ASN A 182 6.30 -15.00 12.07
CA ASN A 182 7.61 -14.48 12.45
C ASN A 182 8.54 -14.21 11.26
N ILE A 183 7.99 -13.69 10.17
CA ILE A 183 8.76 -13.14 9.04
C ILE A 183 8.42 -11.66 8.85
N PHE A 184 9.18 -10.98 7.98
CA PHE A 184 9.08 -9.53 7.78
C PHE A 184 7.64 -9.05 7.56
N GLU A 185 6.89 -9.70 6.66
CA GLU A 185 5.53 -9.32 6.26
C GLU A 185 4.55 -9.44 7.44
N THR A 186 4.61 -10.56 8.17
CA THR A 186 3.77 -10.76 9.36
C THR A 186 4.12 -9.84 10.52
N LEU A 187 5.41 -9.56 10.72
CA LEU A 187 5.88 -8.69 11.79
C LEU A 187 5.61 -7.20 11.48
N SER A 188 5.58 -6.83 10.19
CA SER A 188 5.25 -5.47 9.73
C SER A 188 3.74 -5.17 9.80
N CYS A 189 2.90 -6.20 9.98
CA CYS A 189 1.47 -6.04 10.24
C CYS A 189 1.21 -5.56 11.67
N ASN A 190 1.46 -4.28 11.90
CA ASN A 190 1.31 -3.63 13.20
C ASN A 190 -0.16 -3.53 13.66
N GLU A 191 -0.37 -3.45 14.98
CA GLU A 191 -1.68 -3.24 15.62
C GLU A 191 -2.26 -1.84 15.38
N ARG A 192 -1.43 -0.92 14.87
CA ARG A 192 -1.81 0.44 14.49
C ARG A 192 -1.40 0.69 13.05
N GLU A 193 -2.13 1.57 12.40
CA GLU A 193 -1.79 2.11 11.07
C GLU A 193 -1.62 3.62 11.18
N ALA A 194 -0.62 4.17 10.50
CA ALA A 194 -0.26 5.58 10.61
C ALA A 194 -0.14 6.22 9.22
N PHE A 195 -0.64 7.45 9.09
CA PHE A 195 -0.71 8.18 7.84
C PHE A 195 -0.36 9.67 8.01
N MET A 196 0.44 10.21 7.10
CA MET A 196 0.50 11.66 6.87
C MET A 196 -0.65 12.07 5.95
N VAL A 197 -1.28 13.21 6.21
CA VAL A 197 -2.50 13.65 5.49
C VAL A 197 -2.28 14.99 4.79
N ILE A 198 -2.39 14.99 3.47
CA ILE A 198 -2.33 16.19 2.64
C ILE A 198 -3.74 16.50 2.13
N LYS A 199 -4.24 17.69 2.46
CA LYS A 199 -5.49 18.21 1.90
C LYS A 199 -5.21 18.89 0.56
N LYS A 200 -6.07 18.65 -0.42
CA LYS A 200 -5.97 19.16 -1.79
C LYS A 200 -7.27 19.85 -2.20
#